data_AF-A0A1H2VGU2-F1
#
_entry.id   AF-A0A1H2VGU2-F1
#
_cell.length_a   1.000
_cell.length_b   1.000
_cell.length_c   1.000
_cell.angle_alpha   90.00
_cell.angle_beta   90.00
_cell.angle_gamma   90.00
#
_symmetry.space_group_name_H-M   'P 1'
#
loop_
_entity.id
_entity.type
_entity.pdbx_description
1 polymer ?
#
loop_
_entity_poly.entity_id
_entity_poly.type
_entity_poly.pdbx_seq_one_letter_code
_entity_poly.pdbx_strand_id
1 'polypeptide(L)'
;MLESEDSDNEVLGDWGEVEAILEETVHRDKVRVSERVRQVYDELESRREVFEDNRDEIEQRIKNHESRLENAQRKDEQPVREKLMQLRDLKLQERKQYWRDVQDLKEELRVLLEKLDELDDSSFEEFFTG
;
A
#
# COMPACT_ATOMS: atom_id res chain seq x y z
N MET A 1 17.92 -59.91 35.88
CA MET A 1 18.58 -59.01 34.94
C MET A 1 17.48 -58.35 34.15
N LEU A 2 17.20 -57.08 34.47
CA LEU A 2 16.25 -56.24 33.74
C LEU A 2 17.13 -55.26 32.96
N GLU A 3 17.31 -55.50 31.67
CA GLU A 3 17.93 -54.55 30.76
C GLU A 3 16.82 -53.75 30.09
N SER A 4 16.55 -52.59 30.67
CA SER A 4 16.25 -51.32 30.00
C SER A 4 15.63 -51.36 28.59
N GLU A 5 14.30 -51.47 28.55
CA GLU A 5 13.47 -50.88 27.50
C GLU A 5 12.88 -49.59 28.07
N ASP A 6 13.60 -48.46 28.04
CA ASP A 6 13.04 -47.13 28.39
C ASP A 6 14.05 -46.04 28.02
N SER A 7 14.45 -45.96 26.74
CA SER A 7 15.30 -44.86 26.27
C SER A 7 15.03 -44.44 24.83
N ASP A 8 13.77 -44.50 24.39
CA ASP A 8 13.35 -43.91 23.11
C ASP A 8 12.16 -42.94 23.24
N ASN A 9 11.66 -42.69 24.46
CA ASN A 9 10.39 -41.98 24.65
C ASN A 9 10.51 -40.51 25.14
N GLU A 10 11.72 -39.95 25.22
CA GLU A 10 11.93 -38.58 25.72
C GLU A 10 12.09 -37.51 24.61
N VAL A 11 12.12 -37.92 23.33
CA VAL A 11 12.31 -37.00 22.18
C VAL A 11 11.00 -36.66 21.45
N LEU A 12 9.91 -37.37 21.74
CA LEU A 12 8.60 -37.15 21.10
C LEU A 12 7.75 -36.04 21.74
N GLY A 13 8.20 -35.46 22.86
CA GLY A 13 7.46 -34.44 23.61
C GLY A 13 7.70 -32.98 23.16
N ASP A 14 8.72 -32.72 22.35
CA ASP A 14 9.19 -31.35 22.03
C ASP A 14 8.72 -30.88 20.64
N TRP A 15 8.58 -31.79 19.67
CA TRP A 15 8.23 -31.45 18.29
C TRP A 15 6.81 -30.90 18.11
N GLY A 16 5.85 -31.38 18.89
CA GLY A 16 4.46 -30.87 18.84
C GLY A 16 4.31 -29.47 19.44
N GLU A 17 5.14 -29.11 20.43
CA GLU A 17 5.20 -27.75 20.96
C GLU A 17 5.86 -26.80 19.95
N VAL A 18 6.91 -27.26 19.28
CA VAL A 18 7.56 -26.52 18.18
C VAL A 18 6.59 -26.28 17.01
N GLU A 19 5.83 -27.30 16.59
CA GLU A 19 4.83 -27.18 15.52
C GLU A 19 3.73 -26.16 15.88
N ALA A 20 3.20 -26.22 17.10
CA ALA A 20 2.21 -25.26 17.57
C ALA A 20 2.74 -23.81 17.60
N ILE A 21 4.01 -23.60 17.97
CA ILE A 21 4.65 -22.27 17.96
C ILE A 21 4.83 -21.78 16.51
N LEU A 22 5.21 -22.66 15.59
CA LEU A 22 5.38 -22.32 14.17
C LEU A 22 4.04 -21.94 13.54
N GLU A 23 2.98 -22.73 13.77
CA GLU A 23 1.63 -22.43 13.30
C GLU A 23 1.11 -21.09 13.86
N GLU A 24 1.29 -20.83 15.15
CA GLU A 24 0.90 -19.55 15.76
C GLU A 24 1.66 -18.37 15.13
N THR A 25 2.95 -18.57 14.84
CA THR A 25 3.80 -17.54 14.22
C THR A 25 3.34 -17.23 12.79
N VAL A 26 3.12 -18.26 11.97
CA VAL A 26 2.58 -18.12 10.60
C VAL A 26 1.23 -17.42 10.63
N HIS A 27 0.34 -17.84 11.54
CA HIS A 27 -0.97 -17.21 11.69
C HIS A 27 -0.87 -15.73 12.05
N ARG A 28 -0.01 -15.38 13.02
CA ARG A 28 0.20 -13.99 13.44
C ARG A 28 0.76 -13.14 12.31
N ASP A 29 1.70 -13.67 11.54
CA ASP A 29 2.25 -12.98 10.38
C ASP A 29 1.23 -12.79 9.26
N LYS A 30 0.38 -13.79 9.00
CA LYS A 30 -0.73 -13.68 8.04
C LYS A 30 -1.70 -12.58 8.46
N VAL A 31 -2.07 -12.50 9.74
CA VAL A 31 -2.94 -11.43 10.26
C VAL A 31 -2.29 -10.06 10.05
N ARG A 32 -1.01 -9.92 10.40
CA ARG A 32 -0.26 -8.67 10.26
C ARG A 32 -0.16 -8.22 8.80
N VAL A 33 0.15 -9.12 7.88
CA VAL A 33 0.26 -8.80 6.45
C VAL A 33 -1.12 -8.45 5.88
N SER A 34 -2.17 -9.19 6.25
CA SER A 34 -3.54 -8.90 5.84
C SER A 34 -4.03 -7.52 6.33
N GLU A 35 -3.68 -7.14 7.57
CA GLU A 35 -3.98 -5.81 8.09
C GLU A 35 -3.25 -4.72 7.30
N ARG A 36 -1.97 -4.94 6.94
CA ARG A 36 -1.24 -3.98 6.12
C ARG A 36 -1.84 -3.86 4.72
N VAL A 37 -2.28 -4.95 4.10
CA VAL A 37 -3.01 -4.92 2.81
C VAL A 37 -4.24 -4.02 2.91
N ARG A 38 -5.03 -4.17 3.98
CA ARG A 38 -6.20 -3.32 4.22
C ARG A 38 -5.81 -1.85 4.35
N GLN A 39 -4.76 -1.54 5.13
CA GLN A 39 -4.27 -0.17 5.28
C GLN A 39 -3.83 0.43 3.94
N VAL A 40 -3.15 -0.34 3.08
CA VAL A 40 -2.75 0.13 1.73
C VAL A 40 -3.97 0.45 0.86
N TYR A 41 -5.06 -0.33 0.96
CA TYR A 41 -6.32 0.02 0.28
C TYR A 41 -6.93 1.31 0.81
N ASP A 42 -6.95 1.51 2.12
CA ASP A 42 -7.45 2.75 2.74
C ASP A 42 -6.57 3.95 2.34
N GLU A 43 -5.25 3.78 2.25
CA GLU A 43 -4.29 4.79 1.78
C GLU A 43 -4.52 5.14 0.30
N LEU A 44 -4.80 4.15 -0.56
CA LEU A 44 -5.12 4.37 -1.97
C LEU A 44 -6.40 5.20 -2.15
N GLU A 45 -7.44 4.93 -1.36
CA GLU A 45 -8.69 5.67 -1.41
C GLU A 45 -8.50 7.10 -0.88
N SER A 46 -7.85 7.24 0.28
CA SER A 46 -7.47 8.54 0.82
C SER A 46 -6.67 9.38 -0.19
N ARG A 47 -5.72 8.74 -0.91
CA ARG A 47 -4.93 9.44 -1.91
C ARG A 47 -5.74 9.89 -3.12
N ARG A 48 -6.76 9.11 -3.51
CA ARG A 48 -7.73 9.51 -4.53
C ARG A 48 -8.51 10.73 -4.08
N GLU A 49 -9.09 10.71 -2.88
CA GLU A 49 -9.89 11.82 -2.35
C GLU A 49 -9.08 13.12 -2.35
N VAL A 50 -7.87 13.08 -1.78
CA VAL A 50 -6.97 14.25 -1.76
C VAL A 50 -6.65 14.75 -3.17
N PHE A 51 -6.42 13.85 -4.12
CA PHE A 51 -6.13 14.24 -5.50
C PHE A 51 -7.34 14.88 -6.18
N GLU A 52 -8.54 14.35 -5.97
CA GLU A 52 -9.77 14.89 -6.53
C GLU A 52 -10.09 16.27 -5.95
N ASP A 53 -9.96 16.45 -4.64
CA ASP A 53 -10.13 17.75 -3.97
C ASP A 53 -9.12 18.79 -4.49
N ASN A 54 -7.83 18.44 -4.56
CA ASN A 54 -6.80 19.34 -5.07
C ASN A 54 -7.04 19.70 -6.55
N ARG A 55 -7.42 18.72 -7.37
CA ARG A 55 -7.72 18.93 -8.79
C ARG A 55 -8.87 19.92 -8.93
N ASP A 56 -9.94 19.74 -8.17
CA ASP A 56 -11.15 20.54 -8.27
C ASP A 56 -10.90 21.98 -7.77
N GLU A 57 -10.12 22.16 -6.69
CA GLU A 57 -9.68 23.49 -6.24
C GLU A 57 -8.87 24.20 -7.34
N ILE A 58 -7.89 23.51 -7.93
CA ILE A 58 -7.04 24.08 -8.99
C ILE A 58 -7.88 24.43 -10.22
N GLU A 59 -8.80 23.56 -10.63
CA GLU A 59 -9.71 23.82 -11.75
C GLU A 59 -10.61 25.01 -11.50
N GLN A 60 -11.16 25.15 -10.29
CA GLN A 60 -11.97 26.31 -9.94
C GLN A 60 -11.14 27.60 -10.02
N ARG A 61 -9.89 27.56 -9.53
CA ARG A 61 -8.97 28.70 -9.62
C ARG A 61 -8.61 29.04 -11.06
N ILE A 62 -8.42 28.04 -11.92
CA ILE A 62 -8.19 28.23 -13.36
C ILE A 62 -9.41 28.92 -13.99
N LYS A 63 -10.63 28.39 -13.78
CA LYS A 63 -11.86 28.99 -14.31
C LYS A 63 -12.03 30.45 -13.88
N ASN A 64 -11.77 30.75 -12.61
CA ASN A 64 -11.82 32.11 -12.09
C ASN A 64 -10.82 33.04 -12.81
N HIS A 65 -9.60 32.57 -13.07
CA HIS A 65 -8.59 33.38 -13.78
C HIS A 65 -8.85 33.47 -15.28
N GLU A 66 -9.43 32.45 -15.91
CA GLU A 66 -9.87 32.49 -17.31
C GLU A 66 -10.98 33.53 -17.49
N SER A 67 -11.98 33.54 -16.60
CA SER A 67 -13.03 34.57 -16.60
C SER A 67 -12.47 35.98 -16.35
N ARG A 68 -11.46 36.12 -15.48
CA ARG A 68 -10.76 37.40 -15.28
C ARG A 68 -10.00 37.83 -16.53
N LEU A 69 -9.38 36.89 -17.25
CA LEU A 69 -8.64 37.18 -18.48
C LEU A 69 -9.58 37.67 -19.59
N GLU A 70 -10.75 37.05 -19.73
CA GLU A 70 -11.78 37.47 -20.70
C GLU A 70 -12.24 38.91 -20.48
N ASN A 71 -12.27 39.35 -19.21
CA ASN A 71 -12.69 40.70 -18.81
C ASN A 71 -11.52 41.67 -18.57
N ALA A 72 -10.27 41.24 -18.78
CA ALA A 72 -9.10 42.03 -18.46
C ALA A 72 -8.85 43.15 -19.48
N GLN A 73 -8.37 44.30 -19.01
CA GLN A 73 -7.75 45.29 -19.89
C GLN A 73 -6.33 44.84 -20.26
N ARG A 74 -5.78 45.34 -21.39
CA ARG A 74 -4.45 44.93 -21.91
C ARG A 74 -3.32 44.93 -20.87
N LYS A 75 -3.35 45.85 -19.89
CA LYS A 75 -2.35 45.97 -18.82
C LYS A 75 -2.40 44.84 -17.77
N ASP A 76 -3.56 44.19 -17.63
CA ASP A 76 -3.82 43.16 -16.62
C ASP A 76 -3.79 41.74 -17.22
N GLU A 77 -3.74 41.61 -18.55
CA GLU A 77 -3.71 40.31 -19.24
C GLU A 77 -2.47 39.49 -18.90
N GLN A 78 -1.28 40.11 -18.95
CA GLN A 78 -0.01 39.39 -18.80
C GLN A 78 0.13 38.73 -17.42
N PRO A 79 -0.12 39.43 -16.28
CA PRO A 79 -0.11 38.80 -14.97
C PRO A 79 -1.13 37.66 -14.82
N VAL A 80 -2.32 37.80 -15.42
CA VAL A 80 -3.35 36.76 -15.37
C VAL A 80 -2.93 35.53 -16.17
N ARG A 81 -2.31 35.71 -17.35
CA ARG A 81 -1.75 34.61 -18.15
C ARG A 81 -0.64 33.88 -17.41
N GLU A 82 0.28 34.60 -16.79
CA GLU A 82 1.34 34.01 -15.96
C GLU A 82 0.75 33.19 -14.81
N LYS A 83 -0.30 33.70 -14.16
CA LYS A 83 -0.95 32.95 -13.09
C LYS A 83 -1.66 31.69 -13.59
N LEU A 84 -2.29 31.75 -14.76
CA LEU A 84 -2.90 30.58 -15.41
C LEU A 84 -1.85 29.53 -15.78
N MET A 85 -0.68 29.94 -16.28
CA MET A 85 0.42 29.02 -16.54
C MET A 85 0.86 28.30 -15.26
N GLN A 86 1.08 29.05 -14.17
CA GLN A 86 1.44 28.45 -12.88
C GLN A 86 0.39 27.45 -12.36
N LEU A 87 -0.91 27.77 -12.50
CA LEU A 87 -1.98 26.86 -12.07
C LEU A 87 -2.05 25.60 -12.92
N ARG A 88 -1.81 25.70 -14.23
CA ARG A 88 -1.76 24.55 -15.15
C ARG A 88 -0.54 23.67 -14.86
N ASP A 89 0.60 24.27 -14.58
CA ASP A 89 1.81 23.54 -14.16
C ASP A 89 1.57 22.84 -12.82
N LEU A 90 0.94 23.51 -11.85
CA LEU A 90 0.56 22.90 -10.58
C LEU A 90 -0.37 21.71 -10.78
N LYS A 91 -1.40 21.84 -11.62
CA LYS A 91 -2.31 20.72 -11.97
C LYS A 91 -1.55 19.52 -12.54
N LEU A 92 -0.56 19.77 -13.39
CA LEU A 92 0.27 18.72 -13.97
C LEU A 92 1.17 18.07 -12.90
N GLN A 93 1.71 18.85 -11.98
CA GLN A 93 2.51 18.35 -10.85
C GLN A 93 1.68 17.48 -9.91
N GLU A 94 0.48 17.91 -9.53
CA GLU A 94 -0.46 17.13 -8.71
C GLU A 94 -0.77 15.78 -9.36
N ARG A 95 -1.06 15.78 -10.68
CA ARG A 95 -1.31 14.53 -11.42
C ARG A 95 -0.10 13.60 -11.43
N LYS A 96 1.12 14.15 -11.59
CA LYS A 96 2.35 13.36 -11.56
C LYS A 96 2.60 12.78 -10.17
N GLN A 97 2.37 13.56 -9.13
CA GLN A 97 2.55 13.12 -7.76
C GLN A 97 1.57 12.01 -7.41
N TYR A 98 0.27 12.23 -7.65
CA TYR A 98 -0.76 11.20 -7.47
C TYR A 98 -0.42 9.90 -8.18
N TRP A 99 0.05 9.97 -9.44
CA TRP A 99 0.41 8.78 -10.18
C TRP A 99 1.59 8.02 -9.54
N ARG A 100 2.62 8.72 -9.07
CA ARG A 100 3.74 8.09 -8.36
C ARG A 100 3.27 7.41 -7.08
N ASP A 101 2.52 8.12 -6.25
CA ASP A 101 2.02 7.57 -4.98
C ASP A 101 1.16 6.31 -5.21
N VAL A 102 0.31 6.32 -6.24
CA VAL A 102 -0.48 5.14 -6.61
C VAL A 102 0.38 4.00 -7.13
N GLN A 103 1.47 4.26 -7.86
CA GLN A 103 2.38 3.21 -8.29
C GLN A 103 3.12 2.59 -7.10
N ASP A 104 3.62 3.43 -6.19
CA ASP A 104 4.35 2.98 -5.00
C ASP A 104 3.45 2.11 -4.11
N LEU A 105 2.21 2.55 -3.84
CA LEU A 105 1.23 1.77 -3.07
C LEU A 105 0.81 0.46 -3.77
N LYS A 106 0.71 0.45 -5.10
CA LYS A 106 0.40 -0.78 -5.86
C LYS A 106 1.54 -1.77 -5.85
N GLU A 107 2.78 -1.29 -5.87
CA GLU A 107 3.94 -2.14 -5.74
C GLU A 107 4.02 -2.74 -4.34
N GLU A 108 3.79 -1.94 -3.30
CA GLU A 108 3.66 -2.44 -1.93
C GLU A 108 2.56 -3.50 -1.81
N LEU A 109 1.39 -3.24 -2.41
CA LEU A 109 0.28 -4.20 -2.41
C LEU A 109 0.67 -5.51 -3.09
N ARG A 110 1.38 -5.47 -4.22
CA ARG A 110 1.86 -6.69 -4.89
C ARG A 110 2.75 -7.51 -3.98
N VAL A 111 3.75 -6.88 -3.36
CA VAL A 111 4.70 -7.55 -2.45
C VAL A 111 3.98 -8.15 -1.24
N LEU A 112 2.98 -7.45 -0.69
CA LEU A 112 2.20 -7.97 0.43
C LEU A 112 1.33 -9.17 0.05
N LEU A 113 0.76 -9.17 -1.16
CA LEU A 113 -0.04 -10.27 -1.66
C LEU A 113 0.82 -11.49 -1.98
N GLU A 114 2.00 -11.30 -2.59
CA GLU A 114 2.99 -12.37 -2.80
C GLU A 114 3.41 -12.98 -1.45
N LYS A 115 3.66 -12.14 -0.44
CA LYS A 115 3.97 -12.63 0.91
C LYS A 115 2.83 -13.41 1.57
N LEU A 116 1.58 -13.06 1.30
CA LEU A 116 0.43 -13.84 1.79
C LEU A 116 0.35 -15.21 1.10
N ASP A 117 0.64 -15.26 -0.19
CA ASP A 117 0.72 -16.50 -0.98
C ASP A 117 1.83 -17.42 -0.43
N GLU A 118 3.02 -16.87 -0.18
CA GLU A 118 4.13 -17.59 0.43
C GLU A 118 3.79 -18.14 1.82
N LEU A 119 3.07 -17.37 2.65
CA LEU A 119 2.62 -17.82 3.98
C LEU A 119 1.54 -18.92 3.90
N ASP A 120 0.79 -18.97 2.80
CA ASP A 120 -0.23 -19.99 2.54
C ASP A 120 0.38 -21.28 1.95
N ASP A 121 1.47 -21.18 1.19
CA ASP A 121 2.21 -22.32 0.65
C ASP A 121 3.14 -22.97 1.68
N SER A 122 3.77 -22.15 2.55
CA SER A 122 4.68 -22.64 3.60
C SER A 122 3.98 -23.44 4.70
N SER A 123 2.64 -23.43 4.76
CA SER A 123 1.87 -24.30 5.65
C SER A 123 1.70 -25.74 5.15
N PHE A 124 2.14 -26.07 3.92
CA PHE A 124 1.95 -27.41 3.31
C PHE A 124 3.22 -28.14 2.86
N GLU A 125 4.32 -27.45 2.50
CA GLU A 125 5.48 -28.12 1.88
C GLU A 125 6.57 -28.63 2.86
N GLU A 126 6.69 -28.09 4.07
CA GLU A 126 7.76 -28.51 5.00
C GLU A 126 7.53 -29.89 5.66
N PHE A 127 6.32 -30.45 5.59
CA PHE A 127 5.98 -31.72 6.26
C PHE A 127 6.04 -32.99 5.40
N PHE A 128 6.11 -32.88 4.06
CA PHE A 128 6.01 -34.05 3.17
C PHE A 128 7.29 -34.40 2.40
N THR A 129 8.41 -33.70 2.64
CA THR A 129 9.70 -33.98 1.97
C THR A 129 10.85 -34.39 2.92
N GLY A 130 10.55 -34.73 4.17
CA GLY A 130 11.49 -35.34 5.13
C GLY A 130 11.47 -36.86 5.13
#